data_AF-A0A2T2YL85-F1
#
_entry.id   AF-A0A2T2YL85-F1
#
_cell.length_a   1.000
_cell.length_b   1.000
_cell.length_c   1.000
_cell.angle_alpha   90.00
_cell.angle_beta   90.00
_cell.angle_gamma   90.00
#
_symmetry.space_group_name_H-M   'P 1'
#
loop_
_entity.id
_entity.type
_entity.pdbx_description
1 polymer ?
#
loop_
_entity_poly.entity_id
_entity_poly.type
_entity_poly.pdbx_seq_one_letter_code
_entity_poly.pdbx_strand_id
1 'polypeptide(L)' 'MGYTNWFHTGSMPGTSAILTRLDDEYSFAVLANTRNNDQPFEITEALNTAIKDQILLKTNWPEVDLFTQNRQGTQ' A
#
# COMPACT_ATOMS: atom_id res chain seq x y z
N MET A 1 0.18 -20.35 -10.98
CA MET A 1 -0.86 -19.40 -11.43
C MET A 1 -0.97 -18.35 -10.35
N GLY A 2 -0.39 -17.16 -10.59
CA GLY A 2 -0.40 -16.07 -9.62
C GLY A 2 -1.69 -15.27 -9.78
N TYR A 3 -2.34 -14.93 -8.67
CA TYR A 3 -3.48 -14.04 -8.68
C TYR A 3 -3.02 -12.66 -9.16
N THR A 4 -3.67 -12.11 -10.19
CA THR A 4 -3.42 -10.76 -10.74
C THR A 4 -3.66 -9.66 -9.69
N ASN A 5 -4.55 -9.94 -8.75
CA ASN A 5 -4.87 -9.12 -7.60
C ASN A 5 -4.77 -9.97 -6.33
N TRP A 6 -3.96 -9.54 -5.36
CA TRP A 6 -3.91 -10.17 -4.04
C TRP A 6 -3.60 -9.15 -2.96
N PHE A 7 -4.06 -9.41 -1.75
CA PHE A 7 -3.69 -8.63 -0.58
C PHE A 7 -3.49 -9.55 0.62
N HIS A 8 -2.65 -9.09 1.54
CA HIS A 8 -2.37 -9.74 2.81
C HIS A 8 -2.39 -8.71 3.92
N THR A 9 -3.04 -9.04 5.03
CA THR A 9 -3.09 -8.20 6.22
C THR A 9 -2.35 -8.89 7.36
N GLY A 10 -1.46 -8.16 8.03
CA GLY A 10 -0.79 -8.59 9.25
C GLY A 10 -1.11 -7.64 10.40
N SER A 11 -1.13 -8.11 11.64
CA SER A 11 -1.27 -7.23 12.79
C SER A 11 -0.45 -7.69 13.97
N MET A 12 0.16 -6.73 14.66
CA MET A 12 0.71 -6.85 16.00
C MET A 12 -0.12 -5.97 16.96
N PRO A 13 -0.04 -6.18 18.28
CA PRO A 13 -0.67 -5.26 19.24
C PRO A 13 -0.20 -3.82 18.97
N GLY A 14 -1.13 -2.93 18.64
CA GLY A 14 -0.83 -1.53 18.31
C GLY A 14 -0.31 -1.28 16.89
N THR A 15 -0.22 -2.28 16.01
CA THR A 15 0.22 -2.07 14.62
C THR A 15 -0.56 -2.94 13.64
N SER A 16 -1.05 -2.33 12.57
CA SER A 16 -1.69 -3.01 11.45
C SER A 16 -0.87 -2.81 10.17
N ALA A 17 -0.75 -3.87 9.38
CA ALA A 17 0.00 -3.90 8.14
C ALA A 17 -0.83 -4.44 6.98
N ILE A 18 -0.66 -3.86 5.80
CA ILE A 18 -1.28 -4.31 4.54
C ILE A 18 -0.19 -4.43 3.49
N LEU A 19 -0.26 -5.49 2.69
CA LEU A 19 0.52 -5.65 1.48
C LEU A 19 -0.44 -6.02 0.35
N THR A 20 -0.49 -5.21 -0.71
CA THR A 20 -1.42 -5.38 -1.82
C THR A 20 -0.69 -5.32 -3.15
N ARG A 21 -1.10 -6.18 -4.09
CA ARG A 21 -0.80 -6.12 -5.52
C ARG A 21 -2.08 -5.88 -6.29
N LEU A 22 -2.05 -4.91 -7.20
CA LEU A 22 -3.15 -4.53 -8.07
C LEU A 22 -2.73 -4.67 -9.55
N ASP A 23 -3.37 -5.61 -10.25
CA ASP A 23 -3.33 -5.86 -11.69
C ASP A 23 -1.93 -5.80 -12.33
N ASP A 24 -0.94 -6.38 -11.64
CA ASP A 24 0.49 -6.41 -12.02
C ASP A 24 1.17 -5.05 -12.22
N GLU A 25 0.45 -3.94 -12.07
CA GLU A 25 0.90 -2.59 -12.33
C GLU A 25 1.27 -1.85 -11.05
N TYR A 26 0.50 -2.05 -9.98
CA TYR A 26 0.72 -1.38 -8.70
C TYR A 26 0.93 -2.37 -7.56
N SER A 27 1.81 -2.01 -6.65
CA SER A 27 1.98 -2.70 -5.38
C SER A 27 2.18 -1.68 -4.27
N PHE A 28 1.53 -1.88 -3.14
CA PHE A 28 1.66 -0.97 -2.01
C PHE A 28 1.72 -1.73 -0.68
N ALA A 29 2.45 -1.13 0.27
CA ALA A 29 2.53 -1.58 1.64
C ALA A 29 2.13 -0.44 2.57
N VAL A 30 1.32 -0.75 3.58
CA VAL A 30 0.85 0.22 4.57
C VAL A 30 1.16 -0.30 5.97
N LEU A 31 1.68 0.58 6.83
CA LEU A 31 1.93 0.33 8.25
C LEU A 31 1.23 1.43 9.05
N ALA A 32 0.35 1.06 9.97
CA ALA A 32 -0.41 1.98 10.81
C ALA A 32 -0.29 1.60 12.28
N ASN A 33 0.01 2.56 13.17
CA ASN A 33 0.26 2.36 14.60
C ASN A 33 -1.02 2.32 15.47
N THR A 34 -2.12 1.82 14.91
CA THR A 34 -3.39 1.70 15.61
C THR A 34 -4.11 0.45 15.14
N ARG A 35 -4.48 -0.40 16.10
CA ARG A 35 -5.40 -1.53 15.89
C ARG A 35 -6.63 -1.25 16.74
N ASN A 36 -7.80 -1.19 16.12
CA ASN A 36 -9.05 -1.22 16.86
C ASN A 36 -9.23 -2.65 17.41
N ASN A 37 -9.31 -2.81 18.73
CA ASN A 37 -9.42 -4.14 19.34
C ASN A 37 -10.78 -4.80 19.07
N ASP A 38 -11.83 -3.99 18.91
CA ASP A 38 -13.19 -4.47 18.62
C ASP A 38 -13.35 -4.78 17.12
N GLN A 39 -12.66 -4.01 16.26
CA GLN A 39 -12.69 -4.18 14.81
C GLN A 39 -11.28 -4.15 14.20
N PRO A 40 -10.50 -5.23 14.34
CA PRO A 40 -9.07 -5.24 14.00
C PRO A 40 -8.76 -5.00 12.52
N PHE A 41 -9.74 -5.18 11.64
CA PHE A 41 -9.59 -5.02 10.21
C PHE A 41 -10.11 -3.68 9.68
N GLU A 42 -10.87 -2.92 10.47
CA GLU A 42 -11.56 -1.70 10.02
C GLU A 42 -10.58 -0.68 9.41
N ILE A 43 -9.49 -0.41 10.13
CA ILE A 43 -8.44 0.51 9.69
C ILE A 43 -7.78 0.00 8.41
N THR A 44 -7.49 -1.30 8.33
CA THR A 44 -6.84 -1.89 7.16
C THR A 44 -7.74 -1.90 5.92
N GLU A 45 -9.03 -2.20 6.07
CA GLU A 45 -9.98 -2.17 4.96
C GLU A 45 -10.22 -0.75 4.45
N ALA A 46 -10.33 0.22 5.36
CA ALA A 46 -10.46 1.63 5.00
C ALA A 46 -9.24 2.14 4.22
N LEU A 47 -8.02 1.78 4.67
CA LEU A 47 -6.77 2.15 3.99
C LEU A 47 -6.64 1.46 2.62
N ASN A 48 -6.95 0.17 2.54
CA ASN A 48 -6.91 -0.58 1.28
C ASN A 48 -7.87 0.01 0.25
N THR A 49 -9.10 0.33 0.66
CA THR A 49 -10.13 0.93 -0.21
C THR A 49 -9.71 2.33 -0.66
N ALA A 50 -9.30 3.20 0.27
CA ALA A 50 -8.90 4.56 -0.06
C ALA A 50 -7.72 4.60 -1.05
N ILE A 51 -6.70 3.75 -0.86
CA ILE A 51 -5.54 3.69 -1.77
C ILE A 51 -5.96 3.16 -3.14
N LYS A 52 -6.76 2.09 -3.21
CA LYS A 52 -7.25 1.54 -4.47
C LYS A 52 -8.07 2.56 -5.24
N ASP A 53 -9.00 3.25 -4.58
CA ASP A 53 -9.83 4.28 -5.20
C ASP A 53 -8.96 5.40 -5.77
N GLN A 54 -7.94 5.85 -5.04
CA GLN A 54 -7.02 6.89 -5.53
C GLN A 54 -6.19 6.41 -6.74
N ILE A 55 -5.73 5.16 -6.75
CA ILE A 55 -5.02 4.59 -7.90
C ILE A 55 -5.94 4.55 -9.12
N LEU A 56 -7.17 4.05 -8.96
CA LEU A 56 -8.14 3.91 -10.05
C LEU A 56 -8.63 5.26 -10.60
N LEU A 57 -8.73 6.29 -9.75
CA LEU A 57 -9.11 7.63 -10.16
C LEU A 57 -7.99 8.42 -10.87
N LYS A 58 -6.74 7.96 -10.76
CA LYS A 58 -5.59 8.70 -11.28
C LYS A 58 -5.38 8.40 -12.76
N THR A 59 -5.88 9.28 -13.62
CA THR A 59 -5.73 9.17 -15.07
C THR A 59 -4.35 9.60 -15.58
N ASN A 60 -3.63 10.43 -14.82
CA ASN A 60 -2.31 10.93 -15.17
C ASN A 60 -1.34 10.76 -14.00
N TRP A 61 -0.27 9.99 -14.22
CA TRP A 61 0.81 9.83 -13.27
C TRP A 61 1.92 10.85 -13.53
N PRO A 62 2.55 11.41 -12.49
CA PRO A 62 3.70 12.29 -12.68
C PRO A 62 4.85 11.50 -13.32
N GLU A 63 5.47 12.07 -14.37
CA GLU A 63 6.64 11.48 -15.04
C GLU A 63 7.93 11.59 -14.21
N VAL A 64 7.87 12.30 -13.07
CA VAL A 64 9.03 12.53 -12.21
C VAL A 64 9.36 11.27 -11.42
N ASP A 65 10.47 10.62 -11.78
CA ASP A 65 11.07 9.54 -11.00
C ASP A 65 11.84 10.10 -9.80
N LEU A 66 11.25 10.00 -8.61
CA LEU A 66 11.84 10.45 -7.34
C LEU A 66 13.02 9.58 -6.87
N PHE A 67 13.23 8.40 -7.45
CA PHE A 67 14.31 7.48 -7.05
C PHE A 67 15.62 7.71 -7.82
N THR A 68 15.61 8.56 -8.85
CA THR A 68 16.82 8.93 -9.60
C THR A 68 17.81 9.78 -8.80
N GLN A 69 17.34 10.53 -7.79
CA GLN A 69 18.18 11.46 -7.02
C GLN A 69 19.20 10.78 -6.09
N ASN A 70 19.00 9.51 -5.73
CA ASN A 70 19.89 8.79 -4.82
C ASN A 70 21.11 8.14 -5.50
N ARG A 71 21.31 8.29 -6.81
CA ARG A 71 22.47 7.73 -7.52
C ARG A 71 23.75 8.56 -7.43
N GLN A 72 23.72 9.76 -6.83
CA GLN A 72 24.89 10.65 -6.76
C GLN A 72 25.59 10.69 -5.38
N GLY A 73 25.23 9.80 -4.46
CA GLY A 73 25.73 9.81 -3.09
C GLY A 73 26.52 8.56 -2.69
N THR A 74 27.60 8.23 -3.41
CA THR A 74 28.80 7.53 -2.91
C THR A 74 29.80 7.37 -4.07
N GLN A 75 30.79 8.26 -4.14
CA GLN A 75 32.12 7.99 -4.72
C GLN A 75 33.15 8.19 -3.60
#